data_AF-A0A1F2U0P5-F1
#
_entry.id   AF-A0A1F2U0P5-F1
#
_cell.length_a   1.000
_cell.length_b   1.000
_cell.length_c   1.000
_cell.angle_alpha   90.00
_cell.angle_beta   90.00
_cell.angle_gamma   90.00
#
_symmetry.space_group_name_H-M   'P 1'
#
loop_
_entity.id
_entity.type
_entity.pdbx_description
1 polymer ?
#
loop_
_entity_poly.entity_id
_entity_poly.type
_entity_poly.pdbx_seq_one_letter_code
_entity_poly.pdbx_strand_id
1 'polypeptide(L)'
;MNLGNSRLEILTQLVEKNPKDSFALYGLAMECVQQKEFDKAIEHFRKLSEVNPDYAPTYYQAGQLSAKMGRIEDARRYFEKGIEVTTRSGNLHAKSELEAALAQL
;
A
#
# COMPACT_ATOMS: atom_id res chain seq x y z
N MET A 1 -14.89 -16.25 -27.57
CA MET A 1 -15.21 -15.22 -26.57
C MET A 1 -13.93 -14.94 -25.81
N ASN A 2 -13.35 -13.74 -25.96
CA ASN A 2 -12.18 -13.36 -25.18
C ASN A 2 -12.67 -13.18 -23.74
N LEU A 3 -12.39 -14.14 -22.87
CA LEU A 3 -12.60 -13.99 -21.43
C LEU A 3 -11.73 -12.79 -21.05
N GLY A 4 -12.34 -11.63 -20.82
CA GLY A 4 -11.60 -10.46 -20.38
C GLY A 4 -10.90 -10.84 -19.09
N ASN A 5 -9.55 -10.88 -19.12
CA ASN A 5 -8.75 -11.16 -17.93
C ASN A 5 -9.24 -10.23 -16.80
N SER A 6 -9.49 -10.81 -15.63
CA SER A 6 -9.86 -10.06 -14.44
C SER A 6 -8.78 -9.02 -14.12
N ARG A 7 -9.16 -7.96 -13.39
CA ARG A 7 -8.22 -6.92 -12.95
C ARG A 7 -7.03 -7.55 -12.22
N LEU A 8 -7.28 -8.55 -11.39
CA LEU A 8 -6.25 -9.33 -10.70
C LEU A 8 -5.29 -10.01 -11.68
N GLU A 9 -5.79 -10.75 -12.67
CA GLU A 9 -4.95 -11.45 -13.66
C GLU A 9 -4.07 -10.49 -14.47
N ILE A 10 -4.62 -9.34 -14.89
CA ILE A 10 -3.86 -8.32 -15.62
C ILE A 10 -2.73 -7.78 -14.75
N LEU A 11 -3.02 -7.44 -13.50
CA LEU A 11 -2.04 -6.90 -12.57
C LEU A 11 -0.97 -7.94 -12.21
N THR A 12 -1.34 -9.21 -12.05
CA THR A 12 -0.41 -10.31 -11.81
C THR A 12 0.57 -10.45 -12.97
N GLN A 13 0.07 -10.49 -14.21
CA GLN A 13 0.93 -10.55 -15.40
C GLN A 13 1.87 -9.34 -15.52
N LEU A 14 1.42 -8.15 -15.11
CA LEU A 14 2.27 -6.95 -15.09
C LEU A 14 3.39 -7.08 -14.06
N VAL A 15 3.09 -7.59 -12.86
CA VAL A 15 4.09 -7.82 -11.82
C VAL A 15 5.04 -8.97 -12.19
N GLU A 16 4.58 -10.01 -12.90
CA GLU A 16 5.45 -11.07 -13.41
C GLU A 16 6.46 -10.53 -14.44
N LYS A 17 6.00 -9.68 -15.37
CA LYS A 17 6.86 -9.05 -16.39
C LYS A 17 7.79 -8.00 -15.78
N ASN A 18 7.31 -7.23 -14.81
CA ASN A 18 8.09 -6.24 -14.09
C ASN A 18 7.78 -6.30 -12.58
N PRO A 19 8.54 -7.08 -11.81
CA PRO A 19 8.31 -7.25 -10.37
C PRO A 19 8.49 -5.99 -9.53
N LYS A 20 9.02 -4.92 -10.13
CA LYS A 20 9.27 -3.62 -9.50
C LYS A 20 8.31 -2.53 -10.00
N ASP A 21 7.30 -2.89 -10.76
CA ASP A 21 6.31 -1.93 -11.23
C ASP A 21 5.45 -1.44 -10.05
N SER A 22 5.65 -0.19 -9.64
CA SER A 22 4.96 0.39 -8.48
C SER A 22 3.45 0.43 -8.66
N PHE A 23 2.99 0.72 -9.88
CA PHE A 23 1.57 0.82 -10.20
C PHE A 23 0.90 -0.56 -10.15
N ALA A 24 1.54 -1.58 -10.72
CA ALA A 24 1.02 -2.95 -10.71
C ALA A 24 1.02 -3.54 -9.29
N LEU A 25 2.07 -3.32 -8.50
CA LEU A 25 2.12 -3.74 -7.09
C LEU A 25 1.03 -3.06 -6.25
N TYR A 26 0.84 -1.75 -6.41
CA TYR A 26 -0.23 -1.02 -5.72
C TYR A 26 -1.61 -1.54 -6.14
N GLY A 27 -1.80 -1.76 -7.45
CA GLY A 27 -3.04 -2.32 -7.98
C GLY A 27 -3.35 -3.70 -7.40
N LEU A 28 -2.35 -4.60 -7.31
CA LEU A 28 -2.53 -5.92 -6.70
C LEU A 28 -2.91 -5.81 -5.23
N ALA A 29 -2.23 -4.94 -4.48
CA ALA A 29 -2.56 -4.72 -3.06
C ALA A 29 -4.02 -4.28 -2.89
N MET A 30 -4.48 -3.32 -3.69
CA MET A 30 -5.86 -2.82 -3.65
C MET A 30 -6.89 -3.87 -4.09
N GLU A 31 -6.56 -4.71 -5.06
CA GLU A 31 -7.41 -5.82 -5.49
C GLU A 31 -7.54 -6.87 -4.37
N CYS A 32 -6.43 -7.22 -3.70
CA CYS A 32 -6.45 -8.09 -2.51
C CYS A 32 -7.27 -7.47 -1.36
N VAL A 33 -7.20 -6.15 -1.15
CA VAL A 33 -8.05 -5.46 -0.15
C VAL A 33 -9.54 -5.63 -0.48
N GLN A 34 -9.93 -5.45 -1.74
CA GLN A 34 -11.32 -5.63 -2.17
C GLN A 34 -11.80 -7.08 -1.97
N GLN A 35 -10.92 -8.05 -2.21
CA GLN A 35 -11.19 -9.48 -2.00
C GLN A 35 -11.07 -9.92 -0.53
N LYS A 36 -10.77 -8.99 0.39
CA LYS A 36 -10.53 -9.24 1.82
C LYS A 36 -9.33 -10.16 2.11
N GLU A 37 -8.43 -10.32 1.15
CA GLU A 37 -7.17 -11.04 1.30
C GLU A 37 -6.11 -10.12 1.93
N PHE A 38 -6.36 -9.69 3.17
CA PHE A 38 -5.61 -8.59 3.77
C PHE A 38 -4.12 -8.88 3.97
N ASP A 39 -3.74 -10.12 4.30
CA ASP A 39 -2.33 -10.49 4.43
C ASP A 39 -1.56 -10.35 3.11
N LYS A 40 -2.15 -10.81 1.99
CA LYS A 40 -1.54 -10.64 0.66
C LYS A 40 -1.45 -9.17 0.26
N ALA A 41 -2.46 -8.36 0.61
CA ALA A 41 -2.40 -6.93 0.38
C ALA A 41 -1.22 -6.28 1.14
N ILE A 42 -1.01 -6.65 2.41
CA ILE A 42 0.15 -6.18 3.19
C ILE A 42 1.48 -6.64 2.55
N GLU A 43 1.57 -7.86 2.05
CA GLU A 43 2.79 -8.32 1.34
C GLU A 43 3.09 -7.49 0.09
N HIS A 44 2.07 -7.16 -0.70
CA HIS A 44 2.22 -6.29 -1.87
C HIS A 44 2.59 -4.85 -1.49
N PHE A 45 2.00 -4.29 -0.44
CA PHE A 45 2.40 -2.98 0.08
C PHE A 45 3.84 -2.98 0.62
N ARG A 46 4.25 -4.02 1.35
CA ARG A 46 5.64 -4.17 1.83
C ARG A 46 6.60 -4.17 0.64
N LYS A 47 6.35 -5.02 -0.37
CA LYS A 47 7.18 -5.07 -1.57
C LYS A 47 7.22 -3.72 -2.29
N LEU A 48 6.10 -3.01 -2.36
CA LEU A 48 6.04 -1.67 -2.94
C LEU A 48 6.89 -0.66 -2.15
N SER A 49 6.88 -0.72 -0.81
CA SER A 49 7.74 0.14 0.03
C SER A 49 9.24 -0.16 -0.12
N GLU A 50 9.61 -1.40 -0.42
CA GLU A 50 10.99 -1.79 -0.70
C GLU A 50 11.46 -1.30 -2.08
N VAL A 51 10.57 -1.35 -3.08
CA VAL A 51 10.88 -0.97 -4.47
C VAL A 51 10.82 0.54 -4.67
N ASN A 52 9.85 1.19 -4.07
CA ASN A 52 9.62 2.63 -4.15
C ASN A 52 9.32 3.20 -2.76
N PRO A 53 10.39 3.46 -1.97
CA PRO A 53 10.24 3.93 -0.60
C PRO A 53 9.61 5.32 -0.52
N ASP A 54 9.56 6.08 -1.61
CA ASP A 54 8.96 7.42 -1.65
C ASP A 54 7.47 7.42 -2.05
N TYR A 55 6.88 6.24 -2.31
CA TYR A 55 5.47 6.12 -2.66
C TYR A 55 4.57 6.28 -1.43
N ALA A 56 4.31 7.53 -1.06
CA ALA A 56 3.53 7.91 0.13
C ALA A 56 2.19 7.15 0.31
N PRO A 57 1.37 6.93 -0.74
CA PRO A 57 0.10 6.21 -0.58
C PRO A 57 0.24 4.80 -0.01
N THR A 58 1.37 4.12 -0.23
CA THR A 58 1.63 2.77 0.29
C THR A 58 1.55 2.74 1.81
N TYR A 59 2.19 3.71 2.46
CA TYR A 59 2.26 3.77 3.92
C TYR A 59 0.91 4.05 4.56
N TYR A 60 0.13 4.95 3.96
CA TYR A 60 -1.22 5.24 4.42
C TYR A 60 -2.13 4.02 4.29
N GLN A 61 -2.17 3.40 3.11
CA GLN A 61 -3.03 2.24 2.86
C GLN A 61 -2.63 1.02 3.72
N ALA A 62 -1.33 0.72 3.82
CA ALA A 62 -0.84 -0.37 4.65
C ALA A 62 -1.12 -0.14 6.15
N GLY A 63 -0.97 1.11 6.62
CA GLY A 63 -1.28 1.48 7.99
C GLY A 63 -2.77 1.35 8.31
N GLN A 64 -3.64 1.89 7.45
CA GLN A 64 -5.10 1.76 7.61
C GLN A 64 -5.55 0.30 7.58
N LEU A 65 -5.00 -0.50 6.67
CA LEU A 65 -5.32 -1.91 6.58
C LEU A 65 -4.87 -2.68 7.84
N SER A 66 -3.65 -2.40 8.32
CA SER A 66 -3.13 -3.00 9.55
C SER A 66 -3.98 -2.64 10.77
N ALA A 67 -4.43 -1.38 10.86
CA ALA A 67 -5.34 -0.92 11.91
C ALA A 67 -6.68 -1.67 11.86
N LYS A 68 -7.26 -1.81 10.66
CA LYS A 68 -8.49 -2.58 10.42
C LYS A 68 -8.35 -4.06 10.82
N MET A 69 -7.15 -4.62 10.69
CA MET A 69 -6.85 -6.00 11.12
C MET A 69 -6.55 -6.11 12.63
N GLY A 70 -6.58 -5.01 13.39
CA GLY A 70 -6.20 -4.98 14.81
C GLY A 70 -4.69 -5.05 15.05
N ARG A 71 -3.86 -4.95 13.99
CA ARG A 71 -2.40 -4.93 14.07
C ARG A 71 -1.92 -3.51 14.32
N ILE A 72 -2.23 -2.99 15.51
CA ILE A 72 -2.04 -1.58 15.86
C ILE A 72 -0.56 -1.14 15.78
N GLU A 73 0.36 -1.99 16.24
CA GLU A 73 1.80 -1.67 16.18
C GLU A 73 2.33 -1.61 14.74
N ASP A 74 1.86 -2.49 13.86
CA ASP A 74 2.21 -2.44 12.43
C ASP A 74 1.64 -1.18 11.78
N ALA A 75 0.39 -0.83 12.13
CA ALA A 75 -0.24 0.39 11.63
C ALA A 75 0.55 1.65 12.02
N ARG A 76 0.96 1.74 13.29
CA ARG A 76 1.80 2.82 13.82
C ARG A 76 3.09 2.94 13.01
N ARG A 77 3.81 1.83 12.82
CA ARG A 77 5.07 1.81 12.06
C ARG A 77 4.90 2.28 10.62
N TYR A 78 3.83 1.84 9.95
CA TYR A 78 3.55 2.29 8.58
C TYR A 78 3.28 3.79 8.52
N PHE A 79 2.45 4.32 9.43
CA PHE A 79 2.16 5.76 9.45
C PHE A 79 3.39 6.60 9.77
N GLU A 80 4.18 6.22 10.77
CA GLU A 80 5.44 6.89 11.11
C GLU A 80 6.40 6.93 9.92
N LYS A 81 6.54 5.81 9.19
CA LYS A 81 7.38 5.77 7.98
C LYS A 81 6.84 6.65 6.86
N GLY A 82 5.52 6.67 6.68
CA GLY A 82 4.88 7.58 5.74
C GLY A 82 5.15 9.06 6.07
N ILE A 83 5.11 9.43 7.35
CA ILE A 83 5.38 10.80 7.82
C ILE A 83 6.82 11.20 7.51
N GLU A 84 7.78 10.29 7.71
CA GLU A 84 9.19 10.51 7.34
C GLU A 84 9.34 10.77 5.83
N VAL A 85 8.71 9.93 5.01
CA VAL A 85 8.77 9.99 3.54
C VAL A 85 8.12 11.27 2.99
N THR A 86 6.94 11.61 3.50
CA THR A 86 6.20 12.82 3.08
C THR A 86 6.87 14.10 3.58
N THR A 87 7.51 14.07 4.76
CA THR A 87 8.36 15.18 5.22
C THR A 87 9.56 15.38 4.30
N ARG A 88 10.26 14.30 3.91
CA ARG A 88 11.42 14.39 3.01
C ARG A 88 11.05 14.92 1.62
N SER A 89 9.89 14.52 1.09
CA SER A 89 9.41 14.94 -0.24
C SER A 89 8.68 16.29 -0.25
N GLY A 90 8.43 16.90 0.91
CA GLY A 90 7.67 18.16 1.02
C GLY A 90 6.17 17.99 0.76
N ASN A 91 5.63 16.76 0.78
CA ASN A 91 4.20 16.49 0.60
C ASN A 91 3.44 16.71 1.91
N LEU A 92 3.20 17.98 2.24
CA LEU A 92 2.55 18.38 3.50
C LEU A 92 1.12 17.88 3.64
N HIS A 93 0.40 17.74 2.52
CA HIS A 93 -0.97 17.23 2.54
C HIS A 93 -1.01 15.76 2.99
N ALA A 94 -0.25 14.89 2.32
CA ALA A 94 -0.18 13.47 2.69
C ALA A 94 0.41 13.28 4.10
N LYS A 95 1.38 14.12 4.50
CA LYS A 95 1.89 14.13 5.88
C LYS A 95 0.77 14.35 6.90
N SER A 96 -0.08 15.36 6.67
CA SER A 96 -1.17 15.69 7.57
C SER A 96 -2.20 14.56 7.67
N GLU A 97 -2.49 13.86 6.56
CA GLU A 97 -3.37 12.69 6.56
C GLU A 97 -2.80 11.53 7.38
N LEU A 98 -1.49 11.29 7.28
CA LEU A 98 -0.81 10.25 8.04
C LEU A 98 -0.74 10.58 9.54
N GLU A 99 -0.46 11.83 9.90
CA GLU A 99 -0.49 12.29 11.30
C GLU A 99 -1.88 12.15 11.91
N ALA A 100 -2.92 12.51 11.15
CA ALA A 100 -4.31 12.36 11.58
C ALA A 100 -4.69 10.88 11.75
N ALA A 101 -4.26 10.00 10.84
CA ALA A 101 -4.51 8.56 10.95
C ALA A 101 -3.77 7.94 12.14
N LEU A 102 -2.52 8.34 12.39
CA LEU A 102 -1.72 7.90 13.53
C LEU A 102 -2.33 8.31 14.88
N ALA A 103 -2.89 9.53 14.95
CA ALA A 103 -3.56 10.02 16.16
C ALA A 103 -4.89 9.30 16.47
N GLN A 104 -5.45 8.58 15.50
CA GLN A 104 -6.72 7.85 15.61
C GLN A 104 -6.54 6.33 15.83
N LEU A 105 -5.30 5.83 15.90
CA LEU A 105 -5.01 4.45 16.29
C LEU A 105 -5.35 4.18 17.76
#